data_AF-A0A1G0BC85-F1
#
_entry.id   AF-A0A1G0BC85-F1
#
_cell.length_a   1.000
_cell.length_b   1.000
_cell.length_c   1.000
_cell.angle_alpha   90.00
_cell.angle_beta   90.00
_cell.angle_gamma   90.00
#
_symmetry.space_group_name_H-M   'P 1'
#
loop_
_entity.id
_entity.type
_entity.pdbx_description
1 polymer ?
#
loop_
_entity_poly.entity_id
_entity_poly.type
_entity_poly.pdbx_seq_one_letter_code
_entity_poly.pdbx_strand_id
1 'polypeptide(L)'
;MKKIMFLRSLVILGLSLTLLSCSGADATPEVATQPTITLNNYTHSAFEVELLDLVNQDRVSKGLNALTIINEISYLASTHDDYMITNGVASHDNFDQRSATLRNAIGAISVSENVAAGFNTPASALAGWNASPTHKANLEGAHTHFGLAVKADSNGKKYYTLLFIRK
;
A
#
# COMPACT_ATOMS: atom_id res chain seq x y z
N MET A 1 -40.00 -58.57 -23.32
CA MET A 1 -40.35 -59.45 -24.47
C MET A 1 -39.80 -58.82 -25.74
N LYS A 2 -38.99 -59.59 -26.51
CA LYS A 2 -38.70 -59.51 -27.97
C LYS A 2 -38.21 -58.16 -28.56
N LYS A 3 -37.27 -58.08 -29.51
CA LYS A 3 -36.34 -58.99 -30.18
C LYS A 3 -35.38 -58.09 -30.99
N ILE A 4 -34.17 -58.60 -31.17
CA ILE A 4 -33.04 -58.20 -32.02
C ILE A 4 -33.44 -57.71 -33.43
N MET A 5 -32.68 -56.75 -34.00
CA MET A 5 -32.18 -56.88 -35.38
C MET A 5 -30.89 -56.07 -35.65
N PHE A 6 -29.88 -56.80 -36.11
CA PHE A 6 -28.60 -56.34 -36.65
C PHE A 6 -28.78 -55.67 -38.03
N LEU A 7 -27.91 -54.72 -38.38
CA LEU A 7 -27.28 -54.74 -39.70
C LEU A 7 -25.89 -54.10 -39.70
N ARG A 8 -24.96 -54.84 -40.31
CA ARG A 8 -23.55 -54.53 -40.49
C ARG A 8 -23.38 -53.47 -41.58
N SER A 9 -22.50 -52.50 -41.37
CA SER A 9 -21.70 -51.93 -42.46
C SER A 9 -20.35 -51.50 -41.93
N LEU A 10 -19.35 -52.19 -42.45
CA LEU A 10 -17.93 -51.98 -42.26
C LEU A 10 -17.52 -50.81 -43.15
N VAL A 11 -17.07 -49.69 -42.58
CA VAL A 11 -16.27 -48.70 -43.30
C VAL A 11 -15.10 -48.35 -42.40
N ILE A 12 -13.97 -49.00 -42.67
CA ILE A 12 -12.65 -48.60 -42.21
C ILE A 12 -12.16 -47.55 -43.21
N LEU A 13 -11.96 -46.30 -42.79
CA LEU A 13 -11.01 -45.41 -43.45
C LEU A 13 -10.67 -44.19 -42.57
N GLY A 14 -9.37 -43.95 -42.38
CA GLY A 14 -8.84 -42.61 -42.11
C GLY A 14 -8.31 -42.36 -40.70
N LEU A 15 -7.10 -42.86 -40.45
CA LEU A 15 -6.19 -42.39 -39.40
C LEU A 15 -5.88 -40.89 -39.61
N SER A 16 -6.30 -40.04 -38.68
CA SER A 16 -5.79 -38.67 -38.53
C SER A 16 -5.73 -38.29 -37.05
N LEU A 17 -4.68 -38.76 -36.35
CA LEU A 17 -4.27 -38.19 -35.07
C LEU A 17 -3.51 -36.89 -35.34
N THR A 18 -4.17 -35.75 -35.18
CA THR A 18 -3.47 -34.47 -35.03
C THR A 18 -3.48 -34.10 -33.56
N LEU A 19 -2.39 -34.46 -32.86
CA LEU A 19 -2.06 -33.87 -31.58
C LEU A 19 -1.60 -32.44 -31.83
N LEU A 20 -2.52 -31.48 -31.68
CA LEU A 20 -2.17 -30.07 -31.53
C LEU A 20 -1.51 -29.90 -30.16
N SER A 21 -0.19 -30.09 -30.13
CA SER A 21 0.68 -29.64 -29.06
C SER A 21 0.69 -28.12 -29.09
N CYS A 22 -0.14 -27.48 -28.25
CA CYS A 22 0.04 -26.07 -27.96
C CYS A 22 1.30 -25.94 -27.11
N SER A 23 2.38 -25.58 -27.82
CA SER A 23 3.63 -25.06 -27.31
C SER A 23 3.41 -24.19 -26.07
N GLY A 24 4.21 -24.43 -25.04
CA GLY A 24 4.28 -23.58 -23.87
C GLY A 24 4.53 -22.14 -24.31
N ALA A 25 3.56 -21.28 -24.03
CA ALA A 25 3.85 -19.88 -23.82
C ALA A 25 4.34 -19.80 -22.38
N ASP A 26 5.65 -19.68 -22.21
CA ASP A 26 6.21 -19.07 -21.01
C ASP A 26 5.48 -17.75 -20.82
N ALA A 27 4.50 -17.74 -19.93
CA ALA A 27 3.93 -16.51 -19.42
C ALA A 27 5.05 -15.86 -18.59
N THR A 28 5.91 -15.10 -19.24
CA THR A 28 6.64 -14.03 -18.58
C THR A 28 5.61 -13.28 -17.74
N PRO A 29 5.78 -13.16 -16.41
CA PRO A 29 4.89 -12.34 -15.62
C PRO A 29 5.02 -10.93 -16.18
N GLU A 30 3.97 -10.49 -16.88
CA GLU A 30 3.80 -9.10 -17.27
C GLU A 30 3.77 -8.32 -15.96
N VAL A 31 4.90 -7.71 -15.61
CA VAL A 31 4.98 -6.74 -14.53
C VAL A 31 4.07 -5.62 -14.98
N ALA A 32 2.81 -5.66 -14.53
CA ALA A 32 1.87 -4.56 -14.71
C ALA A 32 2.57 -3.31 -14.18
N THR A 33 2.99 -2.44 -15.09
CA THR A 33 3.54 -1.12 -14.77
C THR A 33 2.38 -0.31 -14.23
N GLN A 34 2.10 -0.48 -12.94
CA GLN A 34 1.17 0.36 -12.21
C GLN A 34 1.62 1.81 -12.38
N PRO A 35 0.71 2.75 -12.63
CA PRO A 35 1.07 4.16 -12.73
C PRO A 35 1.75 4.58 -11.43
N THR A 36 3.06 4.83 -11.49
CA THR A 36 3.85 5.31 -10.35
C THR A 36 3.57 6.79 -10.14
N ILE A 37 3.23 7.16 -8.90
CA ILE A 37 3.05 8.56 -8.52
C ILE A 37 4.42 9.24 -8.56
N THR A 38 4.56 10.29 -9.37
CA THR A 38 5.79 11.09 -9.40
C THR A 38 5.98 11.80 -8.07
N LEU A 39 7.07 11.49 -7.38
CA LEU A 39 7.37 12.10 -6.09
C LEU A 39 7.88 13.53 -6.26
N ASN A 40 7.42 14.42 -5.40
CA ASN A 40 7.85 15.81 -5.32
C ASN A 40 8.29 16.15 -3.89
N ASN A 41 8.95 17.29 -3.72
CA ASN A 41 9.27 17.79 -2.39
C ASN A 41 7.99 18.20 -1.63
N TYR A 42 8.04 18.15 -0.32
CA TYR A 42 6.94 18.50 0.58
C TYR A 42 7.42 19.46 1.66
N THR A 43 6.61 20.47 1.98
CA THR A 43 6.88 21.41 3.06
C THR A 43 5.89 21.16 4.18
N HIS A 44 6.38 20.74 5.35
CA HIS A 44 5.55 20.47 6.51
C HIS A 44 5.03 21.76 7.16
N SER A 45 3.78 21.70 7.62
CA SER A 45 3.21 22.62 8.58
C SER A 45 3.81 22.42 9.98
N ALA A 46 3.66 23.42 10.86
CA ALA A 46 4.08 23.29 12.26
C ALA A 46 3.42 22.09 12.97
N PHE A 47 2.17 21.78 12.60
CA PHE A 47 1.42 20.64 13.14
C PHE A 47 2.07 19.31 12.74
N GLU A 48 2.49 19.17 11.47
CA GLU A 48 3.15 17.96 10.97
C GLU A 48 4.57 17.81 11.55
N VAL A 49 5.31 18.91 11.69
CA VAL A 49 6.63 18.90 12.35
C VAL A 49 6.50 18.41 13.79
N GLU A 50 5.57 18.96 14.57
CA GLU A 50 5.33 18.52 15.95
C GLU A 50 4.96 17.03 16.01
N LEU A 51 4.11 16.53 15.09
CA LEU A 51 3.73 15.12 15.08
C LEU A 51 4.91 14.20 14.72
N LEU A 52 5.75 14.57 13.74
CA LEU A 52 6.96 13.83 13.40
C LEU A 52 7.95 13.78 14.57
N ASP A 53 8.13 14.91 15.26
CA ASP A 53 8.99 15.00 16.45
C ASP A 53 8.46 14.11 17.58
N LEU A 54 7.15 14.15 17.84
CA LEU A 54 6.51 13.30 18.86
C LEU A 54 6.67 11.81 18.56
N VAL A 55 6.54 11.39 17.30
CA VAL A 55 6.80 10.00 16.90
C VAL A 55 8.24 9.60 17.20
N ASN A 56 9.22 10.45 16.89
CA ASN A 56 10.62 10.16 17.19
C ASN A 56 10.93 10.17 18.70
N GLN A 57 10.35 11.11 19.46
CA GLN A 57 10.47 11.14 20.91
C GLN A 57 9.89 9.86 21.54
N ASP A 58 8.72 9.43 21.07
CA ASP A 58 8.05 8.20 21.51
C ASP A 58 8.89 6.96 21.21
N ARG A 59 9.52 6.89 20.02
CA ARG A 59 10.47 5.84 19.65
C ARG A 59 11.71 5.82 20.55
N VAL A 60 12.36 6.96 20.74
CA VAL A 60 13.56 7.08 21.58
C VAL A 60 13.26 6.71 23.03
N SER A 61 12.10 7.09 23.56
CA SER A 61 11.67 6.73 24.92
C SER A 61 11.56 5.22 25.15
N LYS A 62 11.37 4.44 24.08
CA LYS A 62 11.31 2.97 24.08
C LYS A 62 12.64 2.30 23.72
N GLY A 63 13.71 3.07 23.59
CA GLY A 63 15.03 2.57 23.19
C GLY A 63 15.14 2.23 21.69
N LEU A 64 14.23 2.75 20.86
CA LEU A 64 14.28 2.58 19.41
C LEU A 64 15.02 3.76 18.76
N ASN A 65 15.57 3.52 17.58
CA ASN A 65 16.22 4.57 16.80
C ASN A 65 15.20 5.60 16.29
N ALA A 66 15.57 6.88 16.37
CA ALA A 66 14.89 7.94 15.66
C ALA A 66 14.98 7.70 14.14
N LEU A 67 13.91 8.06 13.44
CA LEU A 67 13.77 7.92 11.99
C LEU A 67 14.15 9.22 11.30
N THR A 68 14.71 9.09 10.10
CA THR A 68 15.03 10.23 9.24
C THR A 68 13.83 10.61 8.37
N ILE A 69 13.47 11.88 8.35
CA ILE A 69 12.37 12.38 7.51
C ILE A 69 12.83 12.38 6.04
N ILE A 70 11.98 11.87 5.15
CA ILE A 70 12.11 12.06 3.69
C ILE A 70 10.85 12.79 3.21
N ASN A 71 11.03 14.00 2.68
CA ASN A 71 9.92 14.87 2.28
C ASN A 71 9.08 14.26 1.14
N GLU A 72 9.70 13.49 0.26
CA GLU A 72 9.04 12.79 -0.83
C GLU A 72 8.06 11.71 -0.32
N ILE A 73 8.33 11.10 0.85
CA ILE A 73 7.38 10.20 1.52
C ILE A 73 6.17 11.00 2.01
N SER A 74 6.39 12.18 2.59
CA SER A 74 5.31 13.09 2.99
C SER A 74 4.48 13.58 1.82
N TYR A 75 5.10 13.86 0.67
CA TYR A 75 4.34 14.20 -0.54
C TYR A 75 3.41 13.05 -0.92
N LEU A 76 3.90 11.82 -0.96
CA LEU A 76 3.08 10.65 -1.28
C LEU A 76 1.95 10.46 -0.26
N ALA A 77 2.23 10.60 1.04
CA ALA A 77 1.22 10.59 2.10
C ALA A 77 0.14 11.64 1.85
N SER A 78 0.52 12.85 1.42
CA SER A 78 -0.42 13.95 1.16
C SER A 78 -1.39 13.66 0.02
N THR A 79 -1.00 12.85 -0.97
CA THR A 79 -1.89 12.42 -2.05
C THR A 79 -2.95 11.45 -1.55
N HIS A 80 -2.63 10.66 -0.53
CA HIS A 80 -3.61 9.76 0.10
C HIS A 80 -4.57 10.51 1.02
N ASP A 81 -4.10 11.55 1.70
CA ASP A 81 -5.00 12.43 2.46
C ASP A 81 -6.03 13.10 1.54
N ASP A 82 -5.64 13.55 0.33
CA ASP A 82 -6.59 14.07 -0.66
C ASP A 82 -7.64 13.01 -1.06
N TYR A 83 -7.20 11.76 -1.24
CA TYR A 83 -8.10 10.64 -1.52
C TYR A 83 -9.07 10.39 -0.36
N MET A 84 -8.58 10.34 0.89
CA MET A 84 -9.43 10.12 2.07
C MET A 84 -10.41 11.27 2.29
N ILE A 85 -10.00 12.52 2.04
CA ILE A 85 -10.88 13.70 2.08
C ILE A 85 -11.97 13.58 1.01
N THR A 86 -11.60 13.25 -0.23
CA THR A 86 -12.54 13.10 -1.35
C THR A 86 -13.60 12.04 -1.07
N ASN A 87 -13.20 10.94 -0.43
CA ASN A 87 -14.11 9.83 -0.09
C ASN A 87 -14.77 9.98 1.29
N GLY A 88 -14.38 10.99 2.09
CA GLY A 88 -14.88 11.21 3.44
C GLY A 88 -14.56 10.11 4.46
N VAL A 89 -13.61 9.23 4.16
CA VAL A 89 -13.32 8.01 4.94
C VAL A 89 -11.82 7.81 5.12
N ALA A 90 -11.39 7.45 6.33
CA ALA A 90 -10.03 6.98 6.56
C ALA A 90 -9.92 5.54 6.06
N SER A 91 -8.99 5.26 5.14
CA SER A 91 -8.80 3.94 4.56
C SER A 91 -7.34 3.67 4.21
N HIS A 92 -7.01 2.40 3.98
CA HIS A 92 -5.71 1.97 3.44
C HIS A 92 -5.76 1.74 1.92
N ASP A 93 -6.78 2.27 1.23
CA ASP A 93 -6.95 2.05 -0.21
C ASP A 93 -5.72 2.49 -0.97
N ASN A 94 -5.40 1.76 -2.05
CA ASN A 94 -4.24 2.01 -2.91
C ASN A 94 -2.88 1.92 -2.19
N PHE A 95 -2.81 1.29 -1.02
CA PHE A 95 -1.54 1.10 -0.30
C PHE A 95 -0.49 0.36 -1.15
N ASP A 96 -0.88 -0.66 -1.92
CA ASP A 96 0.05 -1.38 -2.79
C ASP A 96 0.72 -0.48 -3.83
N GLN A 97 -0.02 0.50 -4.38
CA GLN A 97 0.51 1.48 -5.32
C GLN A 97 1.49 2.45 -4.64
N ARG A 98 1.15 2.95 -3.44
CA ARG A 98 2.06 3.78 -2.64
C ARG A 98 3.34 3.01 -2.28
N SER A 99 3.16 1.77 -1.85
CA SER A 99 4.24 0.85 -1.48
C SER A 99 5.17 0.58 -2.65
N ALA A 100 4.63 0.29 -3.84
CA ALA A 100 5.40 0.12 -5.08
C ALA A 100 6.12 1.43 -5.49
N THR A 101 5.47 2.58 -5.34
CA THR A 101 6.08 3.89 -5.61
C THR A 101 7.32 4.10 -4.75
N LEU A 102 7.26 3.85 -3.44
CA LEU A 102 8.41 4.00 -2.55
C LEU A 102 9.51 2.96 -2.81
N ARG A 103 9.16 1.73 -3.17
CA ARG A 103 10.14 0.72 -3.60
C ARG A 103 10.91 1.18 -4.84
N ASN A 104 10.19 1.66 -5.86
CA ASN A 104 10.77 2.03 -7.15
C ASN A 104 11.54 3.35 -7.12
N ALA A 105 11.01 4.38 -6.45
CA ALA A 105 11.56 5.73 -6.51
C ALA A 105 12.69 5.99 -5.51
N ILE A 106 12.63 5.38 -4.31
CA ILE A 106 13.57 5.69 -3.22
C ILE A 106 14.29 4.46 -2.65
N GLY A 107 14.04 3.28 -3.21
CA GLY A 107 14.71 2.03 -2.84
C GLY A 107 14.26 1.46 -1.50
N ALA A 108 12.99 1.64 -1.13
CA ALA A 108 12.46 1.04 0.09
C ALA A 108 12.53 -0.50 0.03
N ILE A 109 12.99 -1.14 1.11
CA ILE A 109 12.97 -2.60 1.28
C ILE A 109 11.62 -3.06 1.85
N SER A 110 11.05 -2.26 2.74
CA SER A 110 9.72 -2.49 3.32
C SER A 110 9.01 -1.17 3.55
N VAL A 111 7.68 -1.20 3.52
CA VAL A 111 6.81 -0.03 3.70
C VAL A 111 5.70 -0.39 4.69
N SER A 112 5.41 0.49 5.64
CA SER A 112 4.27 0.41 6.57
C SER A 112 3.48 1.71 6.57
N GLU A 113 2.20 1.66 6.94
CA GLU A 113 1.30 2.81 6.96
C GLU A 113 0.45 2.84 8.23
N ASN A 114 0.35 4.03 8.83
CA ASN A 114 -0.68 4.37 9.79
C ASN A 114 -1.55 5.47 9.21
N VAL A 115 -2.87 5.29 9.26
CA VAL A 115 -3.85 6.32 8.90
C VAL A 115 -4.65 6.76 10.12
N ALA A 116 -5.18 7.96 10.10
CA ALA A 116 -6.11 8.45 11.13
C ALA A 116 -7.02 9.53 10.55
N ALA A 117 -8.10 9.84 11.27
CA ALA A 117 -8.93 11.01 10.99
C ALA A 117 -9.60 11.54 12.27
N GLY A 118 -9.87 12.85 12.31
CA GLY A 118 -10.67 13.49 13.37
C GLY A 118 -9.93 13.83 14.67
N PHE A 119 -8.62 13.65 14.72
CA PHE A 119 -7.82 14.14 15.85
C PHE A 119 -7.58 15.65 15.74
N ASN A 120 -7.48 16.34 16.87
CA ASN A 120 -7.35 17.80 16.88
C ASN A 120 -5.92 18.28 17.14
N THR A 121 -5.11 17.46 17.81
CA THR A 121 -3.72 17.77 18.21
C THR A 121 -2.75 16.69 17.74
N PRO A 122 -1.46 17.00 17.55
CA PRO A 122 -0.43 16.00 17.25
C PRO A 122 -0.37 14.89 18.30
N ALA A 123 -0.35 15.27 19.59
CA ALA A 123 -0.33 14.32 20.70
C ALA A 123 -1.53 13.37 20.70
N SER A 124 -2.74 13.84 20.37
CA SER A 124 -3.92 12.97 20.32
C SER A 124 -3.88 11.97 19.15
N ALA A 125 -3.34 12.36 17.98
CA ALA A 125 -3.14 11.44 16.87
C ALA A 125 -2.14 10.33 17.21
N LEU A 126 -0.99 10.70 17.81
CA LEU A 126 0.00 9.73 18.28
C LEU A 126 -0.59 8.79 19.35
N ALA A 127 -1.33 9.33 20.32
CA ALA A 127 -2.00 8.51 21.33
C ALA A 127 -3.00 7.52 20.71
N GLY A 128 -3.75 7.95 19.68
CA GLY A 128 -4.65 7.08 18.92
C GLY A 128 -3.93 5.93 18.22
N TRP A 129 -2.78 6.19 17.60
CA TRP A 129 -1.96 5.13 17.02
C TRP A 129 -1.36 4.20 18.09
N ASN A 130 -0.87 4.73 19.21
CA ASN A 130 -0.33 3.93 20.30
C ASN A 130 -1.39 3.04 20.98
N ALA A 131 -2.66 3.45 20.99
CA ALA A 131 -3.77 2.67 21.54
C ALA A 131 -4.21 1.51 20.63
N SER A 132 -3.88 1.55 19.33
CA SER A 132 -4.18 0.48 18.38
C SER A 132 -2.99 -0.49 18.28
N PRO A 133 -3.16 -1.79 18.57
CA PRO A 133 -2.06 -2.75 18.49
C PRO A 133 -1.38 -2.81 17.12
N THR A 134 -2.14 -2.71 16.03
CA THR A 134 -1.60 -2.75 14.67
C THR A 134 -0.83 -1.48 14.31
N HIS A 135 -1.36 -0.30 14.69
CA HIS A 135 -0.66 0.96 14.44
C HIS A 135 0.58 1.13 15.32
N LYS A 136 0.50 0.66 16.57
CA LYS A 136 1.64 0.61 17.49
C LYS A 136 2.76 -0.26 16.95
N ALA A 137 2.44 -1.42 16.37
CA ALA A 137 3.44 -2.28 15.75
C ALA A 137 4.22 -1.58 14.63
N ASN A 138 3.58 -0.70 13.85
CA ASN A 138 4.26 0.14 12.85
C ASN A 138 5.12 1.23 13.53
N LEU A 139 4.63 1.90 14.57
CA LEU A 139 5.39 2.91 15.32
C LEU A 139 6.67 2.33 15.93
N GLU A 140 6.63 1.07 16.37
CA GLU A 140 7.75 0.36 16.99
C GLU A 140 8.57 -0.48 15.99
N GLY A 141 8.19 -0.47 14.71
CA GLY A 141 8.83 -1.26 13.66
C GLY A 141 10.29 -0.86 13.40
N ALA A 142 11.03 -1.81 12.84
CA ALA A 142 12.42 -1.65 12.41
C ALA A 142 12.55 -0.80 11.13
N HIS A 143 12.11 0.45 11.22
CA HIS A 143 12.16 1.44 10.16
C HIS A 143 13.42 2.29 10.26
N THR A 144 13.73 3.00 9.18
CA THR A 144 14.89 3.90 9.07
C THR A 144 14.47 5.30 8.69
N HIS A 145 13.43 5.42 7.86
CA HIS A 145 12.90 6.69 7.40
C HIS A 145 11.38 6.68 7.47
N PHE A 146 10.80 7.87 7.43
CA PHE A 146 9.37 8.08 7.48
C PHE A 146 8.97 9.43 6.87
N GLY A 147 7.69 9.59 6.62
CA GLY A 147 7.08 10.83 6.19
C GLY A 147 5.60 10.85 6.58
N LEU A 148 5.12 12.04 6.90
CA LEU A 148 3.76 12.31 7.35
C LEU A 148 3.14 13.41 6.48
N ALA A 149 1.86 13.28 6.19
CA ALA A 149 1.01 14.39 5.81
C ALA A 149 -0.21 14.48 6.73
N VAL A 150 -0.72 15.71 6.89
CA VAL A 150 -1.99 16.01 7.55
C VAL A 150 -2.75 17.06 6.75
N LYS A 151 -3.94 16.72 6.24
CA LYS A 151 -4.83 17.66 5.55
C LYS A 151 -6.21 17.72 6.20
N ALA A 152 -6.85 18.89 6.15
CA ALA A 152 -8.20 19.07 6.64
C ALA A 152 -9.21 19.16 5.49
N ASP A 153 -10.38 18.56 5.66
CA ASP A 153 -11.53 18.80 4.77
C ASP A 153 -12.16 20.18 5.02
N SER A 154 -13.20 20.52 4.26
CA SER A 154 -13.91 21.80 4.36
C SER A 154 -14.58 22.05 5.72
N ASN A 155 -14.79 21.00 6.52
CA ASN A 155 -15.37 21.08 7.86
C ASN A 155 -14.28 21.13 8.95
N GLY A 156 -13.00 21.16 8.57
CA GLY A 156 -11.87 21.16 9.48
C GLY A 156 -11.51 19.78 10.03
N LYS A 157 -12.15 18.69 9.58
CA LYS A 157 -11.78 17.33 9.99
C LYS A 157 -10.46 16.97 9.31
N LYS A 158 -9.45 16.71 10.14
CA LYS A 158 -8.11 16.31 9.69
C LYS A 158 -8.06 14.84 9.33
N TYR A 159 -7.30 14.52 8.28
CA TYR A 159 -6.91 13.20 7.81
C TYR A 159 -5.39 13.11 7.85
N TYR A 160 -4.88 11.92 8.13
CA TYR A 160 -3.49 11.69 8.45
C TYR A 160 -3.01 10.45 7.72
N THR A 161 -1.85 10.57 7.07
CA THR A 161 -1.13 9.43 6.51
C THR A 161 0.32 9.50 6.98
N LEU A 162 0.72 8.50 7.77
CA LEU A 162 2.09 8.30 8.23
C LEU A 162 2.68 7.05 7.57
N LEU A 163 3.68 7.25 6.73
CA LEU A 163 4.37 6.18 6.00
C LEU A 163 5.75 5.96 6.60
N PHE A 164 6.11 4.70 6.79
CA PHE A 164 7.42 4.27 7.25
C PHE A 164 8.11 3.43 6.20
N ILE A 165 9.43 3.54 6.09
CA ILE A 165 10.24 2.65 5.27
C ILE A 165 11.47 2.11 5.99
N ARG A 166 11.93 0.94 5.56
CA ARG A 166 13.30 0.48 5.77
C ARG A 166 14.09 0.63 4.47
N LYS A 167 15.29 1.17 4.57
CA LYS A 167 16.26 1.37 3.49
C LYS A 167 17.62 0.87 3.95
#